data_AF-A0A1S4AKK2-F1
#
_entry.id   AF-A0A1S4AKK2-F1
#
_cell.length_a   1.000
_cell.length_b   1.000
_cell.length_c   1.000
_cell.angle_alpha   90.00
_cell.angle_beta   90.00
_cell.angle_gamma   90.00
#
_symmetry.space_group_name_H-M   'P 1'
#
loop_
_entity.id
_entity.type
_entity.pdbx_description
1 polymer ?
#
loop_
_entity_poly.entity_id
_entity_poly.type
_entity_poly.pdbx_seq_one_letter_code
_entity_poly.pdbx_strand_id
1 'polypeptide(L)'
;MGDEKDAFYVVRKGDVIGVYKSLSDLQALLRSCVGEPVISVFKGYRLAKESEEYLASHGLKNAMYSIDSSDVRDDLFGILVPCPFRQPGSSKDKPIGKNYQEKSMQLAVVPSASFSAAAQQKHAKLDNFLEDPPISTYCLTCILEFDGASKGNPGLAGAGAVLRAADGSMVFRLREGLGVATNNVAEYRGVILGLKYALEKGFKHIRVQGDSKLVCMQTQGIWKCKNQNMAELCKIVKELKDQFMSFQISHIEREFNTEADAQANLAVYLKNGETQVECDMK
;
A
#
# COMPACT_ATOMS: atom_id res chain seq x y z
N MET A 1 4.00 -39.83 18.98
CA MET A 1 4.93 -38.69 18.94
C MET A 1 5.84 -38.83 17.70
N GLY A 2 5.27 -38.76 16.49
CA GLY A 2 6.01 -38.99 15.24
C GLY A 2 5.79 -37.95 14.13
N ASP A 3 4.78 -37.07 14.23
CA ASP A 3 4.30 -36.28 13.08
C ASP A 3 4.80 -34.82 13.04
N GLU A 4 5.64 -34.38 13.97
CA GLU A 4 6.11 -32.98 14.01
C GLU A 4 7.27 -32.68 13.05
N LYS A 5 8.02 -33.69 12.60
CA LYS A 5 9.19 -33.49 11.73
C LYS A 5 8.85 -33.08 10.29
N ASP A 6 7.63 -33.35 9.84
CA ASP A 6 7.18 -33.11 8.45
C ASP A 6 6.07 -32.04 8.35
N ALA A 7 5.88 -31.24 9.41
CA ALA A 7 4.82 -30.24 9.46
C ALA A 7 5.23 -28.94 8.74
N PHE A 8 4.26 -28.28 8.12
CA PHE A 8 4.40 -26.93 7.57
C PHE A 8 3.20 -26.06 7.95
N TYR A 9 3.39 -24.75 7.86
CA TYR A 9 2.40 -23.75 8.26
C TYR A 9 2.10 -22.84 7.08
N VAL A 10 0.81 -22.70 6.77
CA VAL A 10 0.30 -21.78 5.74
C VAL A 10 -0.32 -20.60 6.44
N VAL A 11 0.18 -19.40 6.14
CA VAL A 11 -0.28 -18.15 6.71
C VAL A 11 -0.92 -17.35 5.60
N ARG A 12 -2.22 -17.07 5.75
CA ARG A 12 -2.90 -16.11 4.88
C ARG A 12 -2.91 -14.75 5.56
N LYS A 13 -2.25 -13.78 4.93
CA LYS A 13 -2.28 -12.37 5.31
C LYS A 13 -2.77 -11.57 4.09
N GLY A 14 -4.07 -11.32 4.06
CA GLY A 14 -4.74 -10.74 2.88
C GLY A 14 -4.64 -11.67 1.67
N ASP A 15 -4.06 -11.15 0.60
CA ASP A 15 -3.89 -11.86 -0.68
C ASP A 15 -2.55 -12.58 -0.79
N VAL A 16 -1.72 -12.53 0.24
CA VAL A 16 -0.44 -13.26 0.26
C VAL A 16 -0.58 -14.50 1.13
N ILE A 17 -0.16 -15.62 0.56
CA ILE A 17 -0.04 -16.90 1.23
C ILE A 17 1.44 -17.22 1.43
N GLY A 18 1.86 -17.23 2.70
CA GLY A 18 3.22 -17.59 3.12
C GLY A 18 3.29 -19.01 3.66
N VAL A 19 4.34 -19.74 3.28
CA VAL A 19 4.57 -21.14 3.72
C VAL A 19 5.85 -21.24 4.54
N TYR A 20 5.75 -21.84 5.72
CA TYR A 20 6.83 -21.95 6.72
C TYR A 20 7.05 -23.41 7.14
N LYS A 21 8.31 -23.84 7.26
CA LYS A 21 8.65 -25.20 7.74
C LYS A 21 8.72 -25.32 9.27
N SER A 22 8.80 -24.20 9.99
CA SER A 22 8.88 -24.21 11.45
C SER A 22 7.93 -23.21 12.09
N LEU A 23 7.37 -23.60 13.24
CA LEU A 23 6.54 -22.75 14.08
C LEU A 23 7.38 -21.59 14.69
N SER A 24 8.68 -21.77 14.84
CA SER A 24 9.60 -20.73 15.33
C SER A 24 9.72 -19.57 14.33
N ASP A 25 9.79 -19.87 13.03
CA ASP A 25 9.85 -18.85 11.96
C ASP A 25 8.55 -18.05 11.92
N LEU A 26 7.43 -18.75 12.11
CA LEU A 26 6.11 -18.13 12.26
C LEU A 26 6.00 -17.25 13.51
N GLN A 27 6.52 -17.69 14.66
CA GLN A 27 6.47 -16.92 15.91
C GLN A 27 7.29 -15.62 15.82
N ALA A 28 8.39 -15.60 15.08
CA ALA A 28 9.15 -14.37 14.83
C ALA A 28 8.33 -13.34 14.03
N LEU A 29 7.57 -13.82 13.04
CA LEU A 29 6.65 -12.99 12.24
C LEU A 29 5.45 -12.50 13.08
N LEU A 30 4.87 -13.36 13.91
CA LEU A 30 3.66 -13.03 14.68
C LEU A 30 3.95 -12.14 15.88
N ARG A 31 5.15 -12.20 16.48
CA ARG A 31 5.57 -11.27 17.55
C ARG A 31 5.71 -9.83 17.05
N SER A 32 5.94 -9.62 15.75
CA SER A 32 5.91 -8.29 15.13
C SER A 32 4.52 -7.85 14.64
N CYS A 33 3.47 -8.68 14.81
CA CYS A 33 2.11 -8.44 14.31
C CYS A 33 1.08 -8.13 15.43
N VAL A 34 1.49 -7.50 16.52
CA VAL A 34 0.54 -7.08 17.59
C VAL A 34 -0.38 -5.98 17.04
N GLY A 35 -1.65 -6.33 16.79
CA GLY A 35 -2.70 -5.37 16.41
C GLY A 35 -3.22 -5.45 14.96
N GLU A 36 -2.78 -6.42 14.15
CA GLU A 36 -3.29 -6.62 12.78
C GLU A 36 -4.56 -7.49 12.70
N PRO A 37 -5.43 -7.33 11.67
CA PRO A 37 -6.63 -8.15 11.50
C PRO A 37 -6.33 -9.61 11.14
N VAL A 38 -7.36 -10.45 11.28
CA VAL A 38 -7.36 -11.92 11.38
C VAL A 38 -6.36 -12.63 10.46
N ILE A 39 -5.17 -12.92 11.01
CA ILE A 39 -4.22 -13.86 10.41
C ILE A 39 -4.81 -15.25 10.53
N SER A 40 -5.06 -15.91 9.39
CA SER A 40 -5.48 -17.30 9.37
C SER A 40 -4.25 -18.19 9.20
N VAL A 41 -3.99 -19.01 10.22
CA VAL A 41 -2.87 -19.95 10.22
C VAL A 41 -3.43 -21.36 10.11
N PHE A 42 -2.94 -22.10 9.13
CA PHE A 42 -3.29 -23.49 8.90
C PHE A 42 -2.05 -24.37 9.04
N LYS A 43 -2.23 -25.57 9.59
CA LYS A 43 -1.18 -26.57 9.70
C LYS A 43 -1.44 -27.69 8.69
N GLY A 44 -0.41 -28.01 7.92
CA GLY A 44 -0.38 -29.15 7.01
C GLY A 44 0.73 -30.14 7.37
N TYR A 45 0.64 -31.34 6.81
CA TYR A 45 1.63 -32.41 6.99
C TYR A 45 2.06 -32.92 5.62
N ARG A 46 3.38 -32.91 5.35
CA ARG A 46 4.00 -33.42 4.12
C ARG A 46 3.49 -32.74 2.84
N LEU A 47 4.26 -31.77 2.34
CA LEU A 47 3.97 -31.14 1.06
C LEU A 47 4.31 -32.10 -0.10
N ALA A 48 3.45 -32.18 -1.11
CA ALA A 48 3.74 -33.00 -2.29
C ALA A 48 4.96 -32.44 -3.04
N LYS A 49 5.76 -33.32 -3.66
CA LYS A 49 6.99 -32.93 -4.37
C LYS A 49 6.72 -31.90 -5.48
N GLU A 50 5.62 -32.06 -6.21
CA GLU A 50 5.19 -31.12 -7.25
C GLU A 50 4.86 -29.73 -6.68
N SER A 51 4.22 -29.69 -5.49
CA SER A 51 3.93 -28.44 -4.79
C SER A 51 5.20 -27.75 -4.29
N GLU A 52 6.20 -28.52 -3.81
CA GLU A 52 7.51 -27.96 -3.44
C GLU A 52 8.23 -27.34 -4.63
N GLU A 53 8.23 -28.00 -5.79
CA GLU A 53 8.85 -27.51 -7.02
C GLU A 53 8.14 -26.24 -7.55
N TYR A 54 6.81 -26.22 -7.52
CA TYR A 54 6.01 -25.05 -7.86
C TYR A 54 6.37 -23.87 -6.96
N LEU A 55 6.33 -24.06 -5.64
CA LEU A 55 6.64 -22.99 -4.69
C LEU A 55 8.09 -22.49 -4.80
N ALA A 56 9.05 -23.39 -5.07
CA ALA A 56 10.45 -23.02 -5.26
C ALA A 56 10.67 -22.12 -6.49
N SER A 57 9.90 -22.33 -7.56
CA SER A 57 9.96 -21.47 -8.74
C SER A 57 9.39 -20.06 -8.53
N HIS A 58 8.65 -19.83 -7.43
CA HIS A 58 7.98 -18.56 -7.12
C HIS A 58 8.51 -17.85 -5.84
N GLY A 59 9.65 -18.28 -5.28
CA GLY A 59 10.10 -17.87 -3.93
C GLY A 59 10.68 -16.46 -3.72
N LEU A 60 10.61 -15.96 -2.47
CA LEU A 60 11.19 -14.70 -1.96
C LEU A 60 11.82 -14.85 -0.55
N LYS A 61 12.77 -13.96 -0.21
CA LYS A 61 13.78 -14.10 0.88
C LYS A 61 13.33 -14.23 2.36
N ASN A 62 12.04 -14.13 2.72
CA ASN A 62 11.60 -14.03 4.14
C ASN A 62 10.63 -15.13 4.62
N ALA A 63 9.87 -15.74 3.72
CA ALA A 63 9.17 -17.02 3.96
C ALA A 63 9.92 -18.08 3.16
N MET A 64 9.75 -19.38 3.44
CA MET A 64 10.35 -20.38 2.56
C MET A 64 9.78 -20.25 1.15
N TYR A 65 8.47 -19.97 1.07
CA TYR A 65 7.76 -19.67 -0.16
C TYR A 65 6.66 -18.65 0.11
N SER A 66 6.41 -17.77 -0.85
CA SER A 66 5.34 -16.76 -0.80
C SER A 66 4.68 -16.75 -2.16
N ILE A 67 3.36 -16.85 -2.19
CA ILE A 67 2.58 -16.85 -3.42
C ILE A 67 1.35 -15.97 -3.25
N ASP A 68 0.88 -15.42 -4.37
CA ASP A 68 -0.39 -14.72 -4.40
C ASP A 68 -1.53 -15.71 -4.19
N SER A 69 -2.58 -15.28 -3.50
CA SER A 69 -3.75 -16.11 -3.20
C SER A 69 -4.54 -16.49 -4.45
N SER A 70 -4.46 -15.69 -5.51
CA SER A 70 -5.04 -15.99 -6.82
C SER A 70 -4.27 -17.06 -7.59
N ASP A 71 -2.98 -17.22 -7.29
CA ASP A 71 -2.10 -18.23 -7.89
C ASP A 71 -2.09 -19.56 -7.10
N VAL A 72 -2.91 -19.65 -6.04
CA VAL A 72 -3.09 -20.88 -5.27
C VAL A 72 -4.05 -21.80 -5.99
N ARG A 73 -3.54 -22.95 -6.39
CA ARG A 73 -4.38 -24.07 -6.84
C ARG A 73 -5.06 -24.73 -5.64
N ASP A 74 -6.29 -25.19 -5.82
CA ASP A 74 -7.12 -25.78 -4.76
C ASP A 74 -6.48 -27.01 -4.07
N ASP A 75 -5.59 -27.71 -4.77
CA ASP A 75 -4.92 -28.94 -4.31
C ASP A 75 -3.51 -28.72 -3.76
N LEU A 76 -3.00 -27.48 -3.78
CA LEU A 76 -1.58 -27.17 -3.57
C LEU A 76 -1.05 -27.64 -2.21
N PHE A 77 -1.88 -27.58 -1.16
CA PHE A 77 -1.48 -27.83 0.22
C PHE A 77 -2.10 -29.10 0.84
N GLY A 78 -2.93 -29.84 0.09
CA GLY A 78 -3.66 -30.99 0.62
C GLY A 78 -4.61 -30.63 1.78
N ILE A 79 -4.84 -31.57 2.70
CA ILE A 79 -5.73 -31.35 3.85
C ILE A 79 -5.05 -30.44 4.88
N LEU A 80 -5.62 -29.25 5.05
CA LEU A 80 -5.19 -28.27 6.04
C LEU A 80 -6.11 -28.27 7.26
N VAL A 81 -5.53 -28.18 8.46
CA VAL A 81 -6.29 -28.08 9.71
C VAL A 81 -6.14 -26.66 10.26
N PRO A 82 -7.25 -25.95 10.61
CA PRO A 82 -7.19 -24.66 11.27
C PRO A 82 -6.37 -24.75 12.56
N CYS A 83 -5.38 -23.89 12.72
CA CYS A 83 -4.57 -23.83 13.92
C CYS A 83 -5.14 -22.75 14.85
N PRO A 84 -5.76 -23.10 16.00
CA PRO A 84 -6.27 -22.10 16.94
C PRO A 84 -5.10 -21.41 17.65
N PHE A 85 -4.51 -20.42 16.99
CA PHE A 85 -3.48 -19.56 17.58
C PHE A 85 -4.16 -18.54 18.51
N ARG A 86 -3.90 -18.62 19.81
CA ARG A 86 -4.33 -17.61 20.80
C ARG A 86 -3.23 -16.59 20.99
N GLN A 87 -3.53 -15.30 20.73
CA GLN A 87 -2.68 -14.19 21.14
C GLN A 87 -2.50 -14.20 22.67
N PRO A 88 -1.27 -14.15 23.21
CA PRO A 88 -1.06 -13.96 24.64
C PRO A 88 -1.11 -12.46 24.98
N GLY A 89 -2.17 -12.02 25.66
CA GLY A 89 -2.21 -10.70 26.31
C GLY A 89 -3.55 -9.93 26.31
N SER A 90 -4.66 -10.53 26.76
CA SER A 90 -5.75 -9.78 27.38
C SER A 90 -6.03 -10.44 28.73
N SER A 91 -5.55 -9.82 29.81
CA SER A 91 -5.93 -10.20 31.16
C SER A 91 -7.16 -9.40 31.56
N LYS A 92 -8.30 -10.10 31.63
CA LYS A 92 -9.15 -10.18 32.83
C LYS A 92 -10.20 -11.27 32.64
N ASP A 93 -10.04 -12.33 33.41
CA ASP A 93 -10.96 -13.44 33.59
C ASP A 93 -12.37 -13.00 34.04
N LYS A 94 -13.42 -13.65 33.53
CA LYS A 94 -14.04 -14.78 34.25
C LYS A 94 -15.09 -15.54 33.42
N PRO A 95 -15.34 -16.84 33.74
CA PRO A 95 -16.05 -17.78 32.89
C PRO A 95 -17.51 -17.97 33.33
N ILE A 96 -18.44 -18.07 32.38
CA ILE A 96 -19.76 -18.70 32.63
C ILE A 96 -20.16 -19.56 31.41
N GLY A 97 -20.16 -20.87 31.66
CA GLY A 97 -21.35 -21.72 31.48
C GLY A 97 -21.90 -21.96 30.06
N LYS A 98 -21.56 -23.15 29.54
CA LYS A 98 -22.43 -24.10 28.81
C LYS A 98 -23.84 -23.60 28.40
N ASN A 99 -24.15 -23.64 27.10
CA ASN A 99 -25.03 -24.68 26.54
C ASN A 99 -25.28 -24.50 25.03
N TYR A 100 -25.36 -25.65 24.38
CA TYR A 100 -26.04 -25.91 23.12
C TYR A 100 -27.42 -25.23 23.04
N GLN A 101 -27.81 -24.70 21.88
CA GLN A 101 -28.77 -25.37 20.98
C GLN A 101 -29.15 -24.49 19.77
N GLU A 102 -29.33 -25.19 18.66
CA GLU A 102 -30.07 -24.77 17.47
C GLU A 102 -31.43 -24.15 17.81
N LYS A 103 -31.88 -23.16 17.04
CA LYS A 103 -33.13 -23.31 16.28
C LYS A 103 -33.39 -22.18 15.28
N SER A 104 -33.89 -22.65 14.15
CA SER A 104 -34.50 -21.99 13.01
C SER A 104 -35.83 -21.31 13.36
N MET A 105 -36.29 -20.44 12.43
CA MET A 105 -37.68 -20.10 12.05
C MET A 105 -38.07 -18.60 12.08
N GLN A 106 -38.03 -18.02 10.86
CA GLN A 106 -39.10 -17.35 10.10
C GLN A 106 -40.24 -16.53 10.77
N LEU A 107 -40.46 -15.36 10.14
CA LEU A 107 -41.69 -14.64 9.77
C LEU A 107 -42.75 -14.25 10.84
N ALA A 108 -43.03 -12.94 10.92
CA ALA A 108 -44.37 -12.32 10.82
C ALA A 108 -44.21 -10.78 10.87
N VAL A 109 -44.52 -10.02 9.81
CA VAL A 109 -45.83 -9.38 9.48
C VAL A 109 -46.17 -8.16 10.35
N VAL A 110 -46.12 -6.99 9.69
CA VAL A 110 -46.69 -5.63 9.96
C VAL A 110 -48.20 -5.66 10.29
N PRO A 111 -48.91 -4.61 10.80
CA PRO A 111 -48.71 -3.17 10.45
C PRO A 111 -49.17 -2.07 11.45
N SER A 112 -49.03 -0.81 10.98
CA SER A 112 -49.89 0.36 11.20
C SER A 112 -49.75 1.20 12.47
N ALA A 113 -49.27 2.44 12.30
CA ALA A 113 -50.05 3.64 12.63
C ALA A 113 -49.43 4.89 11.98
N SER A 114 -50.24 5.60 11.20
CA SER A 114 -49.96 6.89 10.58
C SER A 114 -50.46 8.00 11.51
N PHE A 115 -49.73 9.11 11.66
CA PHE A 115 -50.33 10.43 11.90
C PHE A 115 -49.48 11.54 11.28
N SER A 116 -50.20 12.53 10.77
CA SER A 116 -49.83 13.57 9.82
C SER A 116 -49.37 14.89 10.47
N ALA A 117 -48.74 15.70 9.61
CA ALA A 117 -48.91 17.16 9.43
C ALA A 117 -47.83 18.13 9.95
N ALA A 118 -47.11 18.68 8.96
CA ALA A 118 -46.83 20.10 8.68
C ALA A 118 -46.03 20.97 9.70
N ALA A 119 -44.86 21.47 9.29
CA ALA A 119 -44.70 22.82 8.70
C ALA A 119 -43.21 23.25 8.50
N GLN A 120 -42.90 23.68 7.26
CA GLN A 120 -42.04 24.81 6.83
C GLN A 120 -40.60 24.95 7.38
N GLN A 121 -39.60 24.55 6.57
CA GLN A 121 -38.76 25.40 5.69
C GLN A 121 -37.89 26.47 6.37
N LYS A 122 -36.56 26.21 6.41
CA LYS A 122 -35.54 27.24 6.09
C LYS A 122 -34.38 26.60 5.31
N HIS A 123 -34.14 27.16 4.12
CA HIS A 123 -32.95 26.93 3.30
C HIS A 123 -31.69 27.39 4.04
N ALA A 124 -30.66 26.55 4.04
CA ALA A 124 -29.26 26.98 4.07
C ALA A 124 -28.45 25.98 3.24
N LYS A 125 -27.66 26.52 2.31
CA LYS A 125 -26.79 25.81 1.36
C LYS A 125 -25.93 24.76 2.06
N LEU A 126 -25.94 23.54 1.55
CA LEU A 126 -24.94 22.53 1.87
C LEU A 126 -23.80 22.70 0.88
N ASP A 127 -22.71 23.30 1.31
CA ASP A 127 -21.43 23.24 0.62
C ASP A 127 -20.98 21.78 0.60
N ASN A 128 -20.89 21.19 -0.59
CA ASN A 128 -20.30 19.87 -0.81
C ASN A 128 -18.78 19.97 -0.56
N PHE A 129 -18.37 19.82 0.69
CA PHE A 129 -17.02 19.36 1.00
C PHE A 129 -16.99 17.86 0.73
N LEU A 130 -16.41 17.49 -0.42
CA LEU A 130 -15.98 16.11 -0.67
C LEU A 130 -14.84 15.83 0.33
N GLU A 131 -15.16 15.19 1.46
CA GLU A 131 -14.14 14.60 2.29
C GLU A 131 -13.48 13.46 1.52
N ASP A 132 -12.19 13.60 1.26
CA ASP A 132 -11.34 12.51 0.78
C ASP A 132 -11.56 11.29 1.69
N PRO A 133 -11.89 10.11 1.15
CA PRO A 133 -12.07 8.93 1.98
C PRO A 133 -10.77 8.64 2.72
N PRO A 134 -10.83 8.30 4.02
CA PRO A 134 -9.65 7.91 4.75
C PRO A 134 -9.07 6.70 4.02
N ILE A 135 -7.79 6.79 3.66
CA ILE A 135 -7.02 5.62 3.22
C ILE A 135 -7.35 4.50 4.18
N SER A 136 -7.73 3.34 3.61
CA SER A 136 -7.88 2.09 4.35
C SER A 136 -6.77 2.04 5.40
N THR A 137 -7.14 2.18 6.66
CA THR A 137 -6.28 2.62 7.78
C THR A 137 -5.14 1.64 8.11
N TYR A 138 -4.88 0.67 7.23
CA TYR A 138 -4.00 -0.47 7.40
C TYR A 138 -2.91 -0.59 6.31
N CYS A 139 -2.95 0.16 5.19
CA CYS A 139 -1.86 0.14 4.20
C CYS A 139 -0.87 1.28 4.41
N LEU A 140 0.19 1.01 5.18
CA LEU A 140 1.25 1.99 5.45
C LEU A 140 2.38 2.01 4.39
N THR A 141 2.33 1.12 3.40
CA THR A 141 3.36 0.98 2.36
C THR A 141 2.85 1.46 1.01
N CYS A 142 3.66 2.22 0.28
CA CYS A 142 3.35 2.67 -1.07
C CYS A 142 4.56 2.58 -2.01
N ILE A 143 4.25 2.58 -3.30
CA ILE A 143 5.20 2.78 -4.39
C ILE A 143 4.94 4.17 -4.97
N LEU A 144 6.00 4.95 -5.15
CA LEU A 144 5.96 6.27 -5.76
C LEU A 144 6.79 6.26 -7.04
N GLU A 145 6.14 6.50 -8.17
CA GLU A 145 6.77 6.78 -9.46
C GLU A 145 6.80 8.30 -9.65
N PHE A 146 7.90 8.88 -10.14
CA PHE A 146 8.00 10.31 -10.41
C PHE A 146 8.66 10.58 -11.77
N ASP A 147 8.31 11.71 -12.38
CA ASP A 147 8.96 12.22 -13.58
C ASP A 147 8.84 13.76 -13.67
N GLY A 148 9.67 14.37 -14.52
CA GLY A 148 9.59 15.78 -14.88
C GLY A 148 9.68 16.00 -16.38
N ALA A 149 8.85 16.91 -16.90
CA ALA A 149 8.83 17.29 -18.30
C ALA A 149 9.16 18.78 -18.47
N SER A 150 9.94 19.11 -19.50
CA SER A 150 10.14 20.50 -19.92
C SER A 150 10.20 20.63 -21.45
N LYS A 151 9.40 21.55 -22.02
CA LYS A 151 9.34 21.86 -23.46
C LYS A 151 10.35 22.96 -23.77
N GLY A 152 11.61 22.55 -23.95
CA GLY A 152 12.79 23.43 -23.92
C GLY A 152 13.55 23.26 -22.60
N ASN A 153 14.83 23.64 -22.50
CA ASN A 153 15.61 23.42 -21.26
C ASN A 153 16.52 24.62 -20.92
N PRO A 154 16.03 25.66 -20.23
CA PRO A 154 14.70 25.76 -19.60
C PRO A 154 13.56 26.04 -20.59
N GLY A 155 12.34 25.64 -20.22
CA GLY A 155 11.13 25.78 -21.02
C GLY A 155 9.86 25.57 -20.18
N LEU A 156 8.69 25.59 -20.81
CA LEU A 156 7.43 25.30 -20.10
C LEU A 156 7.49 23.88 -19.51
N ALA A 157 7.25 23.76 -18.21
CA ALA A 157 7.58 22.56 -17.46
C ALA A 157 6.43 22.09 -16.56
N GLY A 158 6.40 20.79 -16.32
CA GLY A 158 5.46 20.11 -15.44
C GLY A 158 6.14 19.00 -14.65
N ALA A 159 5.66 18.76 -13.44
CA ALA A 159 6.07 17.65 -12.58
C ALA A 159 4.94 16.62 -12.49
N GLY A 160 5.29 15.35 -12.51
CA GLY A 160 4.36 14.23 -12.41
C GLY A 160 4.78 13.25 -11.31
N ALA A 161 3.79 12.67 -10.64
CA ALA A 161 4.00 11.57 -9.71
C ALA A 161 2.80 10.62 -9.70
N VAL A 162 3.05 9.33 -9.49
CA VAL A 162 2.01 8.31 -9.30
C VAL A 162 2.30 7.56 -8.01
N LEU A 163 1.35 7.59 -7.10
CA LEU A 163 1.45 6.97 -5.78
C LEU A 163 0.48 5.80 -5.70
N ARG A 164 0.99 4.60 -5.50
CA ARG A 164 0.20 3.36 -5.42
C ARG A 164 0.32 2.77 -4.03
N ALA A 165 -0.81 2.47 -3.39
CA ALA A 165 -0.81 1.65 -2.19
C ALA A 165 -0.27 0.25 -2.55
N ALA A 166 0.52 -0.36 -1.65
CA ALA A 166 1.15 -1.64 -1.93
C ALA A 166 0.15 -2.80 -2.09
N ASP A 167 -1.05 -2.65 -1.53
CA ASP A 167 -2.19 -3.57 -1.70
C ASP A 167 -2.99 -3.30 -2.98
N GLY A 168 -2.62 -2.28 -3.76
CA GLY A 168 -3.31 -1.88 -4.99
C GLY A 168 -4.70 -1.28 -4.76
N SER A 169 -5.08 -0.99 -3.52
CA SER A 169 -6.40 -0.43 -3.16
C SER A 169 -6.60 0.99 -3.69
N MET A 170 -5.49 1.75 -3.81
CA MET A 170 -5.51 3.16 -4.16
C MET A 170 -4.37 3.51 -5.11
N VAL A 171 -4.71 4.31 -6.12
CA VAL A 171 -3.75 4.94 -7.03
C VAL A 171 -4.06 6.44 -7.07
N PHE A 172 -3.07 7.25 -6.73
CA PHE A 172 -3.12 8.70 -6.84
C PHE A 172 -2.21 9.16 -7.96
N ARG A 173 -2.75 9.90 -8.92
CA ARG A 173 -1.99 10.57 -9.98
C ARG A 173 -1.90 12.05 -9.66
N LEU A 174 -0.67 12.53 -9.52
CA LEU A 174 -0.34 13.87 -9.08
C LEU A 174 0.35 14.60 -10.22
N ARG A 175 0.00 15.87 -10.42
CA ARG A 175 0.60 16.71 -11.45
C ARG A 175 0.67 18.16 -10.99
N GLU A 176 1.80 18.83 -11.21
CA GLU A 176 2.05 20.22 -10.80
C GLU A 176 2.63 21.04 -11.96
N GLY A 177 1.99 22.17 -12.28
CA GLY A 177 2.51 23.13 -13.26
C GLY A 177 3.68 23.94 -12.69
N LEU A 178 4.79 24.05 -13.44
CA LEU A 178 6.03 24.67 -12.96
C LEU A 178 6.38 25.99 -13.66
N GLY A 179 5.56 26.45 -14.60
CA GLY A 179 5.91 27.59 -15.44
C GLY A 179 7.16 27.28 -16.27
N VAL A 180 8.19 28.14 -16.20
CA VAL A 180 9.45 27.93 -16.94
C VAL A 180 10.50 27.31 -16.02
N ALA A 181 10.92 26.07 -16.31
CA ALA A 181 11.94 25.36 -15.55
C ALA A 181 12.80 24.43 -16.43
N THR A 182 13.94 23.99 -15.90
CA THR A 182 14.76 22.95 -16.56
C THR A 182 14.20 21.56 -16.30
N ASN A 183 14.58 20.57 -17.11
CA ASN A 183 14.14 19.18 -16.91
C ASN A 183 14.53 18.68 -15.51
N ASN A 184 15.78 18.92 -15.08
CA ASN A 184 16.25 18.48 -13.77
C ASN A 184 15.48 19.13 -12.60
N VAL A 185 15.06 20.39 -12.74
CA VAL A 185 14.19 21.04 -11.74
C VAL A 185 12.83 20.34 -11.72
N ALA A 186 12.26 20.04 -12.88
CA ALA A 186 10.97 19.38 -12.99
C ALA A 186 10.98 17.97 -12.35
N GLU A 187 12.04 17.21 -12.59
CA GLU A 187 12.27 15.87 -12.02
C GLU A 187 12.32 15.89 -10.49
N TYR A 188 13.09 16.84 -9.93
CA TYR A 188 13.12 17.06 -8.49
C TYR A 188 11.76 17.47 -7.93
N ARG A 189 11.00 18.29 -8.67
CA ARG A 189 9.64 18.69 -8.27
C ARG A 189 8.67 17.52 -8.30
N GLY A 190 8.78 16.60 -9.27
CA GLY A 190 8.00 15.36 -9.31
C GLY A 190 8.18 14.51 -8.06
N VAL A 191 9.42 14.21 -7.67
CA VAL A 191 9.67 13.41 -6.45
C VAL A 191 9.23 14.15 -5.17
N ILE A 192 9.42 15.47 -5.10
CA ILE A 192 8.97 16.27 -3.94
C ILE A 192 7.44 16.26 -3.82
N LEU A 193 6.73 16.43 -4.94
CA LEU A 193 5.28 16.39 -5.01
C LEU A 193 4.75 15.05 -4.48
N GLY A 194 5.28 13.94 -5.01
CA GLY A 194 4.90 12.60 -4.58
C GLY A 194 5.19 12.30 -3.12
N LEU A 195 6.38 12.68 -2.62
CA LEU A 195 6.77 12.44 -1.23
C LEU A 195 5.91 13.22 -0.24
N LYS A 196 5.64 14.49 -0.51
CA LYS A 196 4.75 15.31 0.33
C LYS A 196 3.36 14.69 0.39
N TYR A 197 2.81 14.31 -0.76
CA TYR A 197 1.48 13.73 -0.82
C TYR A 197 1.42 12.37 -0.11
N ALA A 198 2.46 11.53 -0.24
CA ALA A 198 2.54 10.26 0.46
C ALA A 198 2.56 10.43 2.00
N LEU A 199 3.27 11.43 2.50
CA LEU A 199 3.27 11.76 3.94
C LEU A 199 1.91 12.29 4.41
N GLU A 200 1.28 13.17 3.62
CA GLU A 200 -0.07 13.69 3.88
C GLU A 200 -1.11 12.56 3.97
N LYS A 201 -0.97 11.57 3.09
CA LYS A 201 -1.76 10.33 3.06
C LYS A 201 -1.38 9.32 4.16
N GLY A 202 -0.38 9.62 4.98
CA GLY A 202 -0.05 8.83 6.17
C GLY A 202 0.80 7.59 5.91
N PHE A 203 1.32 7.40 4.68
CA PHE A 203 2.24 6.30 4.38
C PHE A 203 3.52 6.42 5.21
N LYS A 204 4.05 5.28 5.66
CA LYS A 204 5.26 5.19 6.51
C LYS A 204 6.42 4.48 5.83
N HIS A 205 6.14 3.64 4.85
CA HIS A 205 7.13 2.91 4.07
C HIS A 205 6.96 3.23 2.59
N ILE A 206 8.04 3.62 1.92
CA ILE A 206 7.95 4.06 0.52
C ILE A 206 9.08 3.49 -0.33
N ARG A 207 8.72 3.01 -1.52
CA ARG A 207 9.66 2.69 -2.61
C ARG A 207 9.47 3.72 -3.72
N VAL A 208 10.50 4.50 -3.98
CA VAL A 208 10.52 5.57 -4.96
C VAL A 208 11.22 5.09 -6.23
N GLN A 209 10.62 5.36 -7.39
CA GLN A 209 11.10 4.95 -8.70
C GLN A 209 11.02 6.14 -9.67
N GLY A 210 12.01 6.26 -10.54
CA GLY A 210 12.03 7.25 -11.62
C GLY A 210 13.19 6.96 -12.58
N ASP A 211 13.12 7.49 -13.80
CA ASP A 211 14.14 7.33 -14.83
C ASP A 211 15.25 8.39 -14.76
N SER A 212 15.11 9.40 -13.90
CA SER A 212 16.19 10.33 -13.60
C SER A 212 17.28 9.73 -12.71
N LYS A 213 18.32 9.17 -13.35
CA LYS A 213 19.50 8.65 -12.64
C LYS A 213 20.16 9.71 -11.75
N LEU A 214 20.15 10.97 -12.17
CA LEU A 214 20.71 12.09 -11.41
C LEU A 214 19.98 12.28 -10.08
N VAL A 215 18.64 12.38 -10.10
CA VAL A 215 17.83 12.56 -8.89
C VAL A 215 17.97 11.36 -7.96
N CYS A 216 17.92 10.14 -8.50
CA CYS A 216 18.08 8.92 -7.72
C CYS A 216 19.43 8.88 -6.98
N MET A 217 20.53 9.09 -7.70
CA MET A 217 21.89 9.00 -7.13
C MET A 217 22.20 10.13 -6.16
N GLN A 218 21.70 11.35 -6.39
CA GLN A 218 21.89 12.48 -5.48
C GLN A 218 21.07 12.32 -4.19
N THR A 219 19.84 11.79 -4.29
CA THR A 219 18.98 11.47 -3.14
C THR A 219 19.60 10.37 -2.26
N GLN A 220 20.21 9.36 -2.87
CA GLN A 220 20.97 8.34 -2.16
C GLN A 220 22.27 8.87 -1.53
N GLY A 221 22.72 10.08 -1.91
CA GLY A 221 23.98 10.66 -1.44
C GLY A 221 25.23 10.12 -2.15
N ILE A 222 25.06 9.30 -3.20
CA ILE A 222 26.16 8.78 -4.01
C ILE A 222 26.76 9.89 -4.86
N TRP A 223 25.93 10.77 -5.42
CA TRP A 223 26.36 11.91 -6.22
C TRP A 223 26.19 13.23 -5.47
N LYS A 224 27.16 14.14 -5.66
CA LYS A 224 27.10 15.49 -5.09
C LYS A 224 26.27 16.43 -5.98
N CYS A 225 25.50 17.31 -5.35
CA CYS A 225 24.87 18.44 -6.03
C CYS A 225 25.89 19.57 -6.17
N LYS A 226 26.20 19.99 -7.41
CA LYS A 226 27.12 21.12 -7.67
C LYS A 226 26.40 22.45 -7.81
N ASN A 227 25.17 22.44 -8.34
CA ASN A 227 24.36 23.63 -8.53
C ASN A 227 23.57 23.92 -7.24
N GLN A 228 23.61 25.17 -6.77
CA GLN A 228 22.97 25.59 -5.52
C GLN A 228 21.45 25.32 -5.51
N ASN A 229 20.75 25.63 -6.59
CA ASN A 229 19.30 25.36 -6.71
C ASN A 229 19.01 23.85 -6.62
N MET A 230 19.81 23.02 -7.30
CA MET A 230 19.68 21.56 -7.19
C MET A 230 20.03 21.04 -5.80
N ALA A 231 20.98 21.66 -5.10
CA ALA A 231 21.31 21.31 -3.73
C ALA A 231 20.15 21.61 -2.77
N GLU A 232 19.42 22.71 -2.98
CA GLU A 232 18.22 23.06 -2.21
C GLU A 232 17.08 22.05 -2.45
N LEU A 233 16.80 21.68 -3.70
CA LEU A 233 15.80 20.64 -4.00
C LEU A 233 16.19 19.28 -3.44
N CYS A 234 17.45 18.88 -3.57
CA CYS A 234 17.96 17.63 -2.99
C CYS A 234 17.86 17.62 -1.47
N LYS A 235 18.10 18.77 -0.81
CA LYS A 235 17.91 18.93 0.63
C LYS A 235 16.46 18.69 1.02
N ILE A 236 15.48 19.29 0.31
CA ILE A 236 14.05 19.06 0.55
C ILE A 236 13.70 17.57 0.41
N VAL A 237 14.18 16.89 -0.64
CA VAL A 237 13.93 15.45 -0.82
C VAL A 237 14.49 14.63 0.34
N LYS A 238 15.68 14.97 0.85
CA LYS A 238 16.29 14.29 2.00
C LYS A 238 15.50 14.51 3.29
N GLU A 239 15.06 15.74 3.54
CA GLU A 239 14.21 16.08 4.69
C GLU A 239 12.85 15.36 4.64
N LEU A 240 12.27 15.18 3.45
CA LEU A 240 11.04 14.39 3.28
C LEU A 240 11.31 12.89 3.46
N LYS A 241 12.40 12.38 2.88
CA LYS A 241 12.85 10.99 3.04
C LYS A 241 12.98 10.60 4.51
N ASP A 242 13.56 11.45 5.33
CA ASP A 242 13.86 11.16 6.75
C ASP A 242 12.58 11.12 7.63
N GLN A 243 11.42 11.52 7.09
CA GLN A 243 10.12 11.39 7.77
C GLN A 243 9.47 10.01 7.58
N PHE A 244 9.95 9.19 6.64
CA PHE A 244 9.48 7.82 6.44
C PHE A 244 10.22 6.85 7.37
N MET A 245 9.52 5.84 7.88
CA MET A 245 10.12 4.74 8.64
C MET A 245 10.99 3.83 7.77
N SER A 246 10.64 3.70 6.48
CA SER A 246 11.47 3.02 5.48
C SER A 246 11.40 3.76 4.15
N PHE A 247 12.55 3.99 3.54
CA PHE A 247 12.67 4.66 2.26
C PHE A 247 13.66 3.91 1.38
N GLN A 248 13.25 3.61 0.16
CA GLN A 248 14.11 3.11 -0.90
C GLN A 248 13.88 3.97 -2.14
N ILE A 249 14.94 4.27 -2.88
CA ILE A 249 14.84 4.91 -4.19
C ILE A 249 15.68 4.13 -5.19
N SER A 250 15.14 3.89 -6.39
CA SER A 250 15.83 3.17 -7.46
C SER A 250 15.55 3.81 -8.81
N HIS A 251 16.57 3.81 -9.66
CA HIS A 251 16.40 4.15 -11.07
C HIS A 251 15.70 3.01 -11.81
N ILE A 252 14.74 3.35 -12.66
CA ILE A 252 14.09 2.43 -13.61
C ILE A 252 14.26 2.95 -15.04
N GLU A 253 14.07 2.10 -16.05
CA GLU A 253 14.08 2.56 -17.44
C GLU A 253 12.78 3.31 -17.77
N ARG A 254 12.85 4.27 -18.70
CA ARG A 254 11.73 5.16 -19.05
C ARG A 254 10.46 4.43 -19.48
N GLU A 255 10.61 3.28 -20.14
CA GLU A 255 9.50 2.42 -20.56
C GLU A 255 8.67 1.86 -19.39
N PHE A 256 9.26 1.80 -18.19
CA PHE A 256 8.57 1.40 -16.96
C PHE A 256 8.02 2.59 -16.17
N ASN A 257 8.26 3.84 -16.59
CA ASN A 257 7.85 5.07 -15.90
C ASN A 257 6.77 5.86 -16.66
N THR A 258 6.04 5.20 -17.56
CA THR A 258 5.16 5.85 -18.55
C THR A 258 4.02 6.65 -17.94
N GLU A 259 3.48 6.22 -16.81
CA GLU A 259 2.34 6.90 -16.18
C GLU A 259 2.78 8.22 -15.52
N ALA A 260 3.91 8.23 -14.81
CA ALA A 260 4.48 9.45 -14.25
C ALA A 260 4.91 10.44 -15.34
N ASP A 261 5.50 9.94 -16.44
CA ASP A 261 5.81 10.77 -17.62
C ASP A 261 4.56 11.40 -18.23
N ALA A 262 3.46 10.64 -18.34
CA ALA A 262 2.20 11.19 -18.79
C ALA A 262 1.69 12.30 -17.85
N GLN A 263 1.77 12.11 -16.54
CA GLN A 263 1.39 13.13 -15.55
C GLN A 263 2.24 14.41 -15.70
N ALA A 264 3.56 14.27 -15.85
CA ALA A 264 4.47 15.39 -16.01
C ALA A 264 4.20 16.17 -17.31
N ASN A 265 3.95 15.47 -18.41
CA ASN A 265 3.61 16.08 -19.70
C ASN A 265 2.26 16.81 -19.67
N LEU A 266 1.25 16.26 -18.99
CA LEU A 266 -0.04 16.94 -18.78
C LEU A 266 0.14 18.23 -17.96
N ALA A 267 1.01 18.18 -16.94
CA ALA A 267 1.29 19.32 -16.06
C ALA A 267 1.92 20.53 -16.76
N VAL A 268 2.61 20.35 -17.90
CA VAL A 268 3.25 21.45 -18.66
C VAL A 268 2.28 22.59 -18.99
N TYR A 269 0.99 22.28 -19.16
CA TYR A 269 -0.03 23.24 -19.55
C TYR A 269 -0.81 23.83 -18.36
N LEU A 270 -0.49 23.41 -17.13
CA LEU A 270 -1.08 23.97 -15.92
C LEU A 270 -0.44 25.32 -15.56
N LYS A 271 -1.15 26.15 -14.79
CA LYS A 271 -0.57 27.40 -14.29
C LYS A 271 0.59 27.08 -13.33
N ASN A 272 1.56 27.99 -13.25
CA ASN A 272 2.67 27.84 -12.31
C ASN A 272 2.14 27.73 -10.86
N GLY A 273 2.51 26.66 -10.17
CA GLY A 273 2.08 26.31 -8.81
C GLY A 273 0.71 25.64 -8.72
N GLU A 274 0.00 25.45 -9.84
CA GLU A 274 -1.26 24.71 -9.84
C GLU A 274 -0.97 23.21 -9.68
N THR A 275 -1.60 22.58 -8.69
CA THR A 275 -1.50 21.14 -8.43
C THR A 275 -2.86 20.50 -8.64
N GLN A 276 -2.88 19.35 -9.31
CA GLN A 276 -4.06 18.52 -9.49
C GLN A 276 -3.79 17.11 -9.00
N VAL A 277 -4.81 16.50 -8.41
CA VAL A 277 -4.77 15.12 -7.94
C VAL A 277 -5.98 14.37 -8.46
N GLU A 278 -5.72 13.20 -9.02
CA GLU A 278 -6.73 12.24 -9.46
C GLU A 278 -6.55 10.96 -8.65
N CYS A 279 -7.64 10.39 -8.16
CA CYS A 279 -7.63 9.20 -7.31
C CYS A 279 -8.54 8.13 -7.90
N ASP A 280 -7.98 6.94 -8.10
CA ASP A 280 -8.74 5.73 -8.35
C ASP A 280 -8.71 4.85 -7.10
N MET A 281 -9.89 4.41 -6.67
CA MET A 281 -10.06 3.39 -5.64
C MET A 281 -10.64 2.13 -6.28
N LYS A 282 -10.14 0.97 -5.87
CA LYS A 282 -10.71 -0.32 -6.25
C LYS A 282 -11.81 -0.76 -5.29
#